data_AF-A0A117LGS1-F1
#
_entry.id   AF-A0A117LGS1-F1
#
_cell.length_a   1.000
_cell.length_b   1.000
_cell.length_c   1.000
_cell.angle_alpha   90.00
_cell.angle_beta   90.00
_cell.angle_gamma   90.00
#
_symmetry.space_group_name_H-M   'P 1'
#
loop_
_entity.id
_entity.type
_entity.pdbx_description
1 polymer ?
#
loop_
_entity_poly.entity_id
_entity_poly.type
_entity_poly.pdbx_seq_one_letter_code
_entity_poly.pdbx_strand_id
1 'polypeptide(L)'
;MNQKALSTLEYNKIIARLVTYADFSASADLACKLKPTPDIEKARKRQAATREARYLLSLDTDFSFQNATDIRPQVGLARREGVLEPEDLLEIKHTLIVSRRVRRVLENMAEETPNLSSLADALPVGLGLVDRISKTISDRGDVLDSASQKLSEIHNEMKITYERMMARMQRFISDQSTARMLQEPIITQRNGRNVIPLRAEFKGRIKAVIHDQSASGATLFIEPLAVVEWNNRYKELELAERDEVRRILAELSSAVALHADTLVIMIEVMAELDVALMCARYAEDLDANEPELVPFAGRQGKHPGSTIRLYKARHPLLDPESVVPIDVDLDPETYALV
;
A
#
# COMPACT_ATOMS: atom_id res chain seq x y z
N MET A 1 5.21 10.65 32.74
CA MET A 1 5.51 9.28 33.21
C MET A 1 7.02 9.09 33.26
N ASN A 2 7.54 8.39 34.25
CA ASN A 2 8.98 8.26 34.51
C ASN A 2 9.67 7.37 33.44
N GLN A 3 10.59 7.93 32.64
CA GLN A 3 11.32 7.17 31.61
C GLN A 3 12.16 6.04 32.21
N LYS A 4 12.71 6.23 33.42
CA LYS A 4 13.49 5.20 34.11
C LYS A 4 12.65 3.96 34.38
N ALA A 5 11.41 4.15 34.84
CA ALA A 5 10.49 3.04 35.11
C ALA A 5 10.15 2.25 33.84
N LEU A 6 9.89 2.93 32.71
CA LEU A 6 9.61 2.25 31.43
C LEU A 6 10.80 1.43 30.93
N SER A 7 12.03 1.92 31.14
CA SER A 7 13.24 1.18 30.79
C SER A 7 13.47 -0.01 31.73
N THR A 8 13.28 0.17 33.04
CA THR A 8 13.47 -0.91 34.03
C THR A 8 12.46 -2.04 33.86
N LEU A 9 11.21 -1.72 33.49
CA LEU A 9 10.15 -2.69 33.23
C LEU A 9 10.18 -3.25 31.79
N GLU A 10 11.20 -2.91 31.01
CA GLU A 10 11.37 -3.37 29.62
C GLU A 10 10.12 -3.15 28.75
N TYR A 11 9.40 -2.04 28.98
CA TYR A 11 8.13 -1.76 28.30
C TYR A 11 8.30 -1.70 26.77
N ASN A 12 9.45 -1.26 26.30
CA ASN A 12 9.81 -1.26 24.89
C ASN A 12 9.81 -2.67 24.27
N LYS A 13 10.14 -3.73 25.02
CA LYS A 13 10.07 -5.11 24.52
C LYS A 13 8.63 -5.57 24.38
N ILE A 14 7.73 -5.15 25.28
CA ILE A 14 6.29 -5.42 25.18
C ILE A 14 5.72 -4.73 23.94
N ILE A 15 6.05 -3.45 23.73
CA ILE A 15 5.64 -2.71 22.53
C ILE A 15 6.20 -3.37 21.26
N ALA A 16 7.47 -3.80 21.27
CA ALA A 16 8.06 -4.50 20.13
C ALA A 16 7.32 -5.80 19.78
N ARG A 17 6.88 -6.58 20.80
CA ARG A 17 6.02 -7.75 20.57
C ARG A 17 4.65 -7.35 20.03
N LEU A 18 4.02 -6.31 20.58
CA LEU A 18 2.72 -5.84 20.09
C LEU A 18 2.79 -5.41 18.61
N VAL A 19 3.87 -4.75 18.20
CA VAL A 19 4.06 -4.27 16.82
C VAL A 19 4.12 -5.41 15.80
N THR A 20 4.51 -6.63 16.18
CA THR A 20 4.54 -7.76 15.23
C THR A 20 3.15 -8.22 14.78
N TYR A 21 2.08 -7.79 15.45
CA TYR A 21 0.71 -8.10 15.08
C TYR A 21 0.07 -7.08 14.12
N ALA A 22 0.79 -6.01 13.77
CA ALA A 22 0.29 -4.95 12.89
C ALA A 22 0.05 -5.46 11.47
N ASP A 23 -1.11 -5.15 10.89
CA ASP A 23 -1.42 -5.52 9.51
C ASP A 23 -0.77 -4.55 8.49
N PHE A 24 -0.45 -3.31 8.88
CA PHE A 24 0.27 -2.35 8.02
C PHE A 24 1.05 -1.28 8.83
N SER A 25 1.89 -0.49 8.16
CA SER A 25 2.88 0.39 8.82
C SER A 25 2.30 1.47 9.73
N ALA A 26 1.11 2.02 9.43
CA ALA A 26 0.54 3.11 10.23
C ALA A 26 0.14 2.67 11.64
N SER A 27 -0.35 1.44 11.80
CA SER A 27 -0.70 0.89 13.11
C SER A 27 0.54 0.50 13.92
N ALA A 28 1.59 -0.01 13.27
CA ALA A 28 2.89 -0.23 13.88
C ALA A 28 3.48 1.07 14.47
N ASP A 29 3.44 2.17 13.70
CA ASP A 29 3.88 3.49 14.14
C ASP A 29 3.05 4.02 15.33
N LEU A 30 1.74 3.78 15.32
CA LEU A 30 0.83 4.17 16.40
C LEU A 30 1.11 3.36 17.68
N ALA A 31 1.29 2.05 17.55
CA ALA A 31 1.64 1.15 18.65
C ALA A 31 2.99 1.49 19.27
N CYS A 32 3.99 1.86 18.46
CA CYS A 32 5.31 2.31 18.96
C CYS A 32 5.22 3.54 19.87
N LYS A 33 4.21 4.40 19.65
CA LYS A 33 3.95 5.61 20.44
C LYS A 33 3.06 5.36 21.65
N LEU A 34 2.53 4.14 21.81
CA LEU A 34 1.65 3.79 22.91
C LEU A 34 2.38 3.95 24.24
N LYS A 35 1.70 4.62 25.17
CA LYS A 35 2.16 4.81 26.55
C LYS A 35 1.04 4.45 27.51
N PRO A 36 1.38 3.98 28.73
CA PRO A 36 0.39 3.81 29.77
C PRO A 36 -0.32 5.14 30.07
N THR A 37 -1.61 5.07 30.37
CA THR A 37 -2.45 6.23 30.64
C THR A 37 -2.78 6.30 32.13
N PRO A 38 -2.68 7.47 32.80
CA PRO A 38 -3.15 7.65 34.17
C PRO A 38 -4.67 7.89 34.24
N ASP A 39 -5.30 8.16 33.10
CA ASP A 39 -6.74 8.40 32.99
C ASP A 39 -7.49 7.05 32.91
N ILE A 40 -8.33 6.79 33.91
CA ILE A 40 -9.12 5.55 34.04
C ILE A 40 -10.17 5.41 32.94
N GLU A 41 -10.80 6.50 32.49
CA GLU A 41 -11.81 6.44 31.43
C GLU A 41 -11.15 6.12 30.09
N LYS A 42 -9.98 6.71 29.83
CA LYS A 42 -9.16 6.34 28.67
C LYS A 42 -8.69 4.88 28.73
N ALA A 43 -8.33 4.37 29.91
CA ALA A 43 -7.95 2.97 30.09
C ALA A 43 -9.14 2.02 29.83
N ARG A 44 -10.32 2.33 30.37
CA ARG A 44 -11.57 1.59 30.13
C ARG A 44 -11.93 1.55 28.66
N LYS A 45 -11.84 2.68 27.95
CA LYS A 45 -12.11 2.74 26.50
C LYS A 45 -11.15 1.84 25.70
N ARG A 46 -9.86 1.83 26.04
CA ARG A 46 -8.85 0.95 25.40
C ARG A 46 -9.11 -0.54 25.67
N GLN A 47 -9.47 -0.90 26.90
CA GLN A 47 -9.83 -2.27 27.26
C GLN A 47 -11.11 -2.72 26.55
N ALA A 48 -12.13 -1.85 26.49
CA ALA A 48 -13.36 -2.11 25.75
C ALA A 48 -13.11 -2.36 24.25
N ALA A 49 -12.31 -1.52 23.60
CA ALA A 49 -11.93 -1.73 22.20
C ALA A 49 -11.20 -3.07 21.99
N THR A 50 -10.32 -3.46 22.91
CA THR A 50 -9.62 -4.76 22.85
C THR A 50 -10.58 -5.94 23.02
N ARG A 51 -11.53 -5.84 23.95
CA ARG A 51 -12.57 -6.85 24.16
C ARG A 51 -13.44 -7.03 22.92
N GLU A 52 -13.91 -5.92 22.34
CA GLU A 52 -14.71 -5.91 21.11
C GLU A 52 -13.93 -6.51 19.93
N ALA A 53 -12.65 -6.16 19.78
CA ALA A 53 -11.79 -6.73 18.75
C ALA A 53 -11.59 -8.25 18.93
N ARG A 54 -11.40 -8.72 20.16
CA ARG A 54 -11.29 -10.16 20.45
C ARG A 54 -12.60 -10.90 20.15
N TYR A 55 -13.74 -10.27 20.40
CA TYR A 55 -15.03 -10.82 19.98
C TYR A 55 -15.13 -10.96 18.45
N LEU A 56 -14.71 -9.96 17.69
CA LEU A 56 -14.66 -10.03 16.21
C LEU A 56 -13.79 -11.18 15.70
N LEU A 57 -12.61 -11.39 16.30
CA LEU A 57 -11.71 -12.49 15.96
C LEU A 57 -12.35 -13.86 16.23
N SER A 58 -13.10 -13.99 17.33
CA SER A 58 -13.77 -15.24 17.70
C SER A 58 -14.88 -15.68 16.74
N LEU A 59 -15.39 -14.75 15.92
CA LEU A 59 -16.48 -15.00 14.97
C LEU A 59 -16.00 -15.33 13.56
N ASP A 60 -14.68 -15.43 13.34
CA ASP A 60 -14.07 -15.67 12.01
C ASP A 60 -14.59 -14.69 10.93
N THR A 61 -14.77 -13.43 11.33
CA THR A 61 -15.15 -12.36 10.41
C THR A 61 -13.96 -12.00 9.51
N ASP A 62 -14.20 -11.60 8.25
CA ASP A 62 -13.16 -11.01 7.37
C ASP A 62 -12.83 -9.56 7.80
N PHE A 63 -12.46 -9.41 9.07
CA PHE A 63 -12.10 -8.17 9.73
C PHE A 63 -10.57 -8.10 9.88
N SER A 64 -9.94 -7.64 8.80
CA SER A 64 -8.48 -7.46 8.72
C SER A 64 -8.13 -6.20 7.94
N PHE A 65 -6.96 -5.65 8.23
CA PHE A 65 -6.35 -4.54 7.51
C PHE A 65 -5.26 -4.99 6.54
N GLN A 66 -5.08 -6.31 6.35
CA GLN A 66 -4.18 -6.87 5.36
C GLN A 66 -4.46 -6.29 3.96
N ASN A 67 -3.38 -6.01 3.22
CA ASN A 67 -3.39 -5.33 1.91
C ASN A 67 -3.78 -3.83 1.95
N ALA A 68 -3.95 -3.23 3.14
CA ALA A 68 -3.90 -1.78 3.27
C ALA A 68 -2.44 -1.30 3.30
N THR A 69 -2.20 -0.10 2.77
CA THR A 69 -0.91 0.58 2.87
C THR A 69 -1.09 1.95 3.50
N ASP A 70 -0.02 2.47 4.10
CA ASP A 70 -0.02 3.86 4.55
C ASP A 70 0.11 4.79 3.34
N ILE A 71 -1.04 5.28 2.87
CA ILE A 71 -1.12 6.15 1.69
C ILE A 71 -0.86 7.64 2.00
N ARG A 72 -0.53 8.00 3.25
CA ARG A 72 -0.29 9.41 3.63
C ARG A 72 0.83 10.07 2.81
N PRO A 73 1.95 9.40 2.46
CA PRO A 73 2.96 9.97 1.57
C PRO A 73 2.42 10.34 0.18
N GLN A 74 1.65 9.44 -0.44
CA GLN A 74 1.03 9.59 -1.76
C GLN A 74 -0.01 10.71 -1.72
N VAL A 75 -0.89 10.71 -0.72
CA VAL A 75 -1.86 11.79 -0.51
C VAL A 75 -1.14 13.13 -0.31
N GLY A 76 -0.05 13.15 0.47
CA GLY A 76 0.77 14.35 0.65
C GLY A 76 1.43 14.85 -0.63
N LEU A 77 1.87 13.95 -1.51
CA LEU A 77 2.40 14.29 -2.83
C LEU A 77 1.31 14.90 -3.73
N ALA A 78 0.15 14.26 -3.81
CA ALA A 78 -1.01 14.76 -4.55
C ALA A 78 -1.47 16.14 -4.06
N ARG A 79 -1.47 16.39 -2.74
CA ARG A 79 -1.79 17.70 -2.16
C ARG A 79 -0.86 18.82 -2.62
N ARG A 80 0.39 18.50 -2.98
CA ARG A 80 1.39 19.45 -3.49
C ARG A 80 1.40 19.49 -5.03
N GLU A 81 0.29 19.12 -5.66
CA GLU A 81 0.14 19.05 -7.12
C GLU A 81 1.12 18.09 -7.79
N GLY A 82 1.65 17.12 -7.02
CA GLY A 82 2.44 16.02 -7.54
C GLY A 82 1.59 15.04 -8.34
N VAL A 83 2.20 14.43 -9.35
CA VAL A 83 1.58 13.35 -10.13
C VAL A 83 1.96 12.03 -9.49
N LEU A 84 0.95 11.24 -9.14
CA LEU A 84 1.09 9.87 -8.63
C LEU A 84 1.32 8.90 -9.79
N GLU A 85 2.15 7.91 -9.54
CA GLU A 85 2.37 6.81 -10.47
C GLU A 85 1.21 5.80 -10.38
N PRO A 86 1.04 4.91 -11.38
CA PRO A 86 -0.05 3.93 -11.36
C PRO A 86 -0.07 3.05 -10.11
N GLU A 87 1.10 2.65 -9.61
CA GLU A 87 1.25 1.83 -8.41
C GLU A 87 0.72 2.54 -7.16
N ASP A 88 1.04 3.83 -6.99
CA ASP A 88 0.54 4.66 -5.88
C ASP A 88 -1.00 4.72 -5.88
N LEU A 89 -1.60 4.83 -7.07
CA LEU A 89 -3.05 4.91 -7.23
C LEU A 89 -3.71 3.55 -6.95
N LEU A 90 -3.07 2.44 -7.33
CA LEU A 90 -3.55 1.11 -6.99
C LEU A 90 -3.50 0.87 -5.47
N GLU A 91 -2.45 1.31 -4.78
CA GLU A 91 -2.36 1.26 -3.32
C GLU A 91 -3.51 2.03 -2.64
N ILE A 92 -3.84 3.23 -3.14
CA ILE A 92 -4.99 4.01 -2.69
C ILE A 92 -6.30 3.24 -2.91
N LYS A 93 -6.48 2.64 -4.10
CA LYS A 93 -7.66 1.81 -4.41
C LYS A 93 -7.80 0.65 -3.43
N HIS A 94 -6.73 -0.12 -3.20
CA HIS A 94 -6.78 -1.29 -2.31
C HIS A 94 -7.09 -0.88 -0.87
N THR A 95 -6.46 0.18 -0.38
CA THR A 95 -6.68 0.70 0.98
C THR A 95 -8.12 1.19 1.18
N LEU A 96 -8.70 1.86 0.18
CA LEU A 96 -10.12 2.26 0.19
C LEU A 96 -11.08 1.06 0.21
N ILE A 97 -10.74 -0.02 -0.50
CA ILE A 97 -11.54 -1.25 -0.48
C ILE A 97 -11.53 -1.88 0.91
N VAL A 98 -10.35 -1.97 1.55
CA VAL A 98 -10.20 -2.47 2.93
C VAL A 98 -11.01 -1.61 3.90
N SER A 99 -10.89 -0.28 3.83
CA SER A 99 -11.66 0.65 4.65
C SER A 99 -13.17 0.41 4.52
N ARG A 100 -13.68 0.26 3.30
CA ARG A 100 -15.10 -0.01 3.05
C ARG A 100 -15.55 -1.35 3.63
N ARG A 101 -14.72 -2.38 3.55
CA ARG A 101 -15.01 -3.70 4.13
C ARG A 101 -15.09 -3.64 5.65
N VAL A 102 -14.06 -3.10 6.29
CA VAL A 102 -13.97 -2.92 7.76
C VAL A 102 -15.17 -2.15 8.28
N ARG A 103 -15.50 -1.02 7.65
CA ARG A 103 -16.68 -0.21 7.99
C ARG A 103 -17.97 -1.03 7.94
N ARG A 104 -18.19 -1.78 6.86
CA ARG A 104 -19.40 -2.62 6.70
C ARG A 104 -19.53 -3.68 7.79
N VAL A 105 -18.42 -4.33 8.16
CA VAL A 105 -18.43 -5.32 9.25
C VAL A 105 -18.87 -4.66 10.56
N LEU A 106 -18.29 -3.51 10.91
CA LEU A 106 -18.63 -2.80 12.15
C LEU A 106 -20.02 -2.18 12.14
N GLU A 107 -20.55 -1.78 10.98
CA GLU A 107 -21.95 -1.35 10.84
C GLU A 107 -22.93 -2.50 11.13
N ASN A 108 -22.61 -3.72 10.69
CA ASN A 108 -23.45 -4.90 10.93
C ASN A 108 -23.36 -5.41 12.39
N MET A 109 -22.34 -4.99 13.13
CA MET A 109 -22.02 -5.44 14.48
C MET A 109 -22.04 -4.29 15.51
N ALA A 110 -22.82 -3.25 15.22
CA ALA A 110 -22.80 -2.02 16.01
C ALA A 110 -23.30 -2.21 17.45
N GLU A 111 -24.17 -3.19 17.70
CA GLU A 111 -24.67 -3.49 19.04
C GLU A 111 -23.60 -4.20 19.90
N GLU A 112 -22.82 -5.09 19.29
CA GLU A 112 -21.79 -5.89 19.96
C GLU A 112 -20.44 -5.17 20.05
N THR A 113 -20.17 -4.24 19.12
CA THR A 113 -18.89 -3.52 19.01
C THR A 113 -19.04 -1.99 19.03
N PRO A 114 -19.76 -1.41 20.01
CA PRO A 114 -20.11 0.01 19.98
C PRO A 114 -18.91 0.97 19.99
N ASN A 115 -17.79 0.61 20.62
CA ASN A 115 -16.60 1.47 20.63
C ASN A 115 -15.88 1.43 19.28
N LEU A 116 -15.73 0.25 18.67
CA LEU A 116 -15.13 0.11 17.35
C LEU A 116 -16.01 0.70 16.25
N SER A 117 -17.33 0.50 16.31
CA SER A 117 -18.28 1.10 15.36
C SER A 117 -18.28 2.62 15.45
N SER A 118 -18.20 3.19 16.66
CA SER A 118 -18.07 4.64 16.83
C SER A 118 -16.77 5.20 16.21
N LEU A 119 -15.67 4.45 16.19
CA LEU A 119 -14.46 4.85 15.46
C LEU A 119 -14.68 4.76 13.94
N ALA A 120 -15.37 3.70 13.48
CA ALA A 120 -15.63 3.47 12.06
C ALA A 120 -16.54 4.51 11.40
N ASP A 121 -17.32 5.27 12.18
CA ASP A 121 -18.14 6.39 11.68
C ASP A 121 -17.32 7.43 10.92
N ALA A 122 -16.04 7.60 11.30
CA ALA A 122 -15.11 8.52 10.64
C ALA A 122 -14.48 7.96 9.34
N LEU A 123 -14.67 6.67 9.03
CA LEU A 123 -14.25 6.11 7.75
C LEU A 123 -15.13 6.63 6.62
N PRO A 124 -14.60 6.95 5.42
CA PRO A 124 -15.40 7.53 4.35
C PRO A 124 -16.42 6.55 3.75
N VAL A 125 -17.59 7.06 3.38
CA VAL A 125 -18.50 6.38 2.44
C VAL A 125 -18.23 6.88 1.03
N GLY A 126 -17.88 5.97 0.12
CA GLY A 126 -18.00 6.19 -1.32
C GLY A 126 -17.38 7.50 -1.85
N LEU A 127 -16.05 7.53 -1.96
CA LEU A 127 -15.33 8.67 -2.55
C LEU A 127 -15.35 8.69 -4.09
N GLY A 128 -15.91 7.67 -4.74
CA GLY A 128 -15.83 7.48 -6.20
C GLY A 128 -14.42 7.20 -6.74
N LEU A 129 -13.37 7.33 -5.91
CA LEU A 129 -11.97 7.10 -6.30
C LEU A 129 -11.71 5.65 -6.74
N VAL A 130 -12.27 4.65 -6.05
CA VAL A 130 -12.12 3.24 -6.42
C VAL A 130 -12.59 2.98 -7.85
N ASP A 131 -13.76 3.50 -8.22
CA ASP A 131 -14.34 3.33 -9.55
C ASP A 131 -13.55 4.11 -10.60
N ARG A 132 -13.09 5.32 -10.27
CA ARG A 132 -12.26 6.13 -11.16
C ARG A 132 -10.92 5.43 -11.44
N ILE A 133 -10.22 5.00 -10.40
CA ILE A 133 -8.94 4.27 -10.54
C ILE A 133 -9.15 2.99 -11.35
N SER A 134 -10.21 2.22 -11.08
CA SER A 134 -10.48 0.97 -11.79
C SER A 134 -10.84 1.16 -13.27
N LYS A 135 -11.38 2.32 -13.66
CA LYS A 135 -11.64 2.67 -15.07
C LYS A 135 -10.39 3.20 -15.78
N THR A 136 -9.41 3.67 -15.04
CA THR A 136 -8.21 4.32 -15.57
C THR A 136 -7.00 3.39 -15.61
N ILE A 137 -6.84 2.52 -14.60
CA ILE A 137 -5.63 1.72 -14.39
C ILE A 137 -6.02 0.25 -14.24
N SER A 138 -5.31 -0.62 -14.95
CA SER A 138 -5.43 -2.07 -14.85
C SER A 138 -4.82 -2.58 -13.53
N ASP A 139 -5.17 -3.79 -13.12
CA ASP A 139 -4.55 -4.38 -11.92
C ASP A 139 -3.03 -4.64 -12.07
N ARG A 140 -2.47 -4.48 -13.28
CA ARG A 140 -1.03 -4.56 -13.56
C ARG A 140 -0.30 -3.22 -13.53
N GLY A 141 -1.02 -2.10 -13.37
CA GLY A 141 -0.46 -0.74 -13.41
C GLY A 141 -0.50 -0.08 -14.79
N ASP A 142 -1.04 -0.75 -15.81
CA ASP A 142 -1.17 -0.17 -17.15
C ASP A 142 -2.36 0.81 -17.21
N VAL A 143 -2.17 1.97 -17.85
CA VAL A 143 -3.28 2.90 -18.11
C VAL A 143 -4.15 2.37 -19.24
N LEU A 144 -5.45 2.21 -18.95
CA LEU A 144 -6.43 1.60 -19.85
C LEU A 144 -6.90 2.57 -20.94
N ASP A 145 -7.29 2.05 -22.09
CA ASP A 145 -7.93 2.81 -23.17
C ASP A 145 -9.19 3.56 -22.72
N SER A 146 -9.89 3.02 -21.71
CA SER A 146 -11.07 3.64 -21.10
C SER A 146 -10.76 4.90 -20.29
N ALA A 147 -9.47 5.19 -20.04
CA ALA A 147 -9.05 6.38 -19.31
C ALA A 147 -9.32 7.68 -20.08
N SER A 148 -9.15 7.67 -21.40
CA SER A 148 -9.53 8.81 -22.24
C SER A 148 -9.73 8.38 -23.70
N GLN A 149 -10.67 9.05 -24.38
CA GLN A 149 -10.90 8.86 -25.82
C GLN A 149 -9.63 9.10 -26.64
N LYS A 150 -8.87 10.14 -26.28
CA LYS A 150 -7.61 10.49 -26.93
C LYS A 150 -6.55 9.41 -26.77
N LEU A 151 -6.43 8.78 -25.59
CA LEU A 151 -5.49 7.69 -25.36
C LEU A 151 -5.86 6.46 -26.21
N SER A 152 -7.14 6.10 -26.26
CA SER A 152 -7.63 5.01 -27.12
C SER A 152 -7.32 5.26 -28.60
N GLU A 153 -7.51 6.49 -29.09
CA GLU A 153 -7.14 6.89 -30.45
C GLU A 153 -5.64 6.75 -30.72
N ILE A 154 -4.79 7.19 -29.78
CA ILE A 154 -3.34 7.05 -29.86
C ILE A 154 -2.94 5.57 -29.91
N HIS A 155 -3.44 4.73 -29.00
CA HIS A 155 -3.12 3.29 -28.96
C HIS A 155 -3.55 2.59 -30.25
N ASN A 156 -4.73 2.92 -30.79
CA ASN A 156 -5.19 2.36 -32.06
C ASN A 156 -4.29 2.80 -33.23
N GLU A 157 -3.91 4.07 -33.29
CA GLU A 157 -3.01 4.58 -34.32
C GLU A 157 -1.60 3.96 -34.22
N MET A 158 -1.10 3.76 -32.99
CA MET A 158 0.17 3.06 -32.74
C MET A 158 0.11 1.64 -33.27
N LYS A 159 -0.96 0.89 -32.95
CA LYS A 159 -1.16 -0.47 -33.44
C LYS A 159 -1.17 -0.53 -34.97
N ILE A 160 -1.98 0.31 -35.63
CA ILE A 160 -2.08 0.35 -37.09
C ILE A 160 -0.73 0.73 -37.73
N THR A 161 -0.03 1.72 -37.17
CA THR A 161 1.27 2.16 -37.68
C THR A 161 2.32 1.08 -37.53
N TYR A 162 2.34 0.40 -36.39
CA TYR A 162 3.24 -0.71 -36.10
C TYR A 162 2.99 -1.90 -37.03
N GLU A 163 1.74 -2.31 -37.22
CA GLU A 163 1.37 -3.41 -38.13
C GLU A 163 1.77 -3.12 -39.57
N ARG A 164 1.53 -1.90 -40.07
CA ARG A 164 1.94 -1.48 -41.43
C ARG A 164 3.46 -1.49 -41.60
N MET A 165 4.16 -0.97 -40.60
CA MET A 165 5.62 -0.95 -40.56
C MET A 165 6.20 -2.37 -40.56
N MET A 166 5.71 -3.25 -39.69
CA MET A 166 6.12 -4.64 -39.61
C MET A 166 5.82 -5.41 -40.90
N ALA A 167 4.62 -5.25 -41.46
CA ALA A 167 4.26 -5.90 -42.72
C ALA A 167 5.19 -5.46 -43.87
N ARG A 168 5.63 -4.19 -43.89
CA ARG A 168 6.58 -3.73 -44.90
C ARG A 168 7.99 -4.25 -44.66
N MET A 169 8.48 -4.22 -43.42
CA MET A 169 9.79 -4.78 -43.08
C MET A 169 9.85 -6.29 -43.33
N GLN A 170 8.75 -7.00 -43.06
CA GLN A 170 8.63 -8.42 -43.36
C GLN A 170 8.85 -8.71 -44.84
N ARG A 171 8.35 -7.85 -45.75
CA ARG A 171 8.60 -7.99 -47.20
C ARG A 171 10.06 -7.79 -47.58
N PHE A 172 10.81 -6.94 -46.85
CA PHE A 172 12.24 -6.78 -47.08
C PHE A 172 13.03 -8.01 -46.64
N ILE A 173 12.67 -8.64 -45.51
CA ILE A 173 13.39 -9.84 -45.05
C ILE A 173 12.96 -11.12 -45.78
N SER A 174 11.76 -11.17 -46.35
CA SER A 174 11.26 -12.33 -47.10
C SER A 174 11.58 -12.31 -48.59
N ASP A 175 11.85 -11.14 -49.17
CA ASP A 175 12.29 -11.02 -50.56
C ASP A 175 13.69 -11.63 -50.73
N GLN A 176 13.83 -12.63 -51.61
CA GLN A 176 15.09 -13.36 -51.80
C GLN A 176 16.25 -12.45 -52.22
N SER A 177 15.97 -11.38 -52.97
CA SER A 177 17.02 -10.47 -53.42
C SER A 177 17.60 -9.68 -52.26
N THR A 178 16.72 -9.20 -51.39
CA THR A 178 17.08 -8.44 -50.20
C THR A 178 17.68 -9.33 -49.12
N ALA A 179 17.08 -10.50 -48.85
CA ALA A 179 17.50 -11.44 -47.81
C ALA A 179 18.97 -11.89 -47.95
N ARG A 180 19.46 -12.07 -49.19
CA ARG A 180 20.88 -12.41 -49.46
C ARG A 180 21.87 -11.31 -49.08
N MET A 181 21.40 -10.06 -49.00
CA MET A 181 22.21 -8.91 -48.61
C MET A 181 22.27 -8.74 -47.09
N LEU A 182 21.32 -9.33 -46.36
CA LEU A 182 21.22 -9.23 -44.92
C LEU A 182 22.22 -10.17 -44.23
N GLN A 183 22.65 -9.78 -43.03
CA GLN A 183 23.43 -10.67 -42.16
C GLN A 183 22.53 -11.82 -41.68
N GLU A 184 21.35 -11.46 -41.19
CA GLU A 184 20.28 -12.36 -40.77
C GLU A 184 18.93 -11.74 -41.18
N PRO A 185 17.95 -12.52 -41.67
CA PRO A 185 16.64 -12.02 -42.09
C PRO A 185 15.72 -11.78 -40.89
N ILE A 186 16.17 -10.95 -39.95
CA ILE A 186 15.44 -10.60 -38.73
C ILE A 186 15.17 -9.10 -38.68
N ILE A 187 14.07 -8.73 -38.02
CA ILE A 187 13.79 -7.35 -37.62
C ILE A 187 14.32 -7.21 -36.20
N THR A 188 15.12 -6.18 -35.95
CA THR A 188 15.69 -5.89 -34.64
C THR A 188 15.48 -4.42 -34.28
N GLN A 189 15.75 -4.04 -33.03
CA GLN A 189 15.60 -2.68 -32.56
C GLN A 189 16.99 -2.08 -32.24
N ARG A 190 17.25 -0.86 -32.75
CA ARG A 190 18.44 -0.06 -32.42
C ARG A 190 18.00 1.35 -32.06
N ASN A 191 18.44 1.84 -30.89
CA ASN A 191 18.08 3.17 -30.38
C ASN A 191 16.57 3.44 -30.40
N GLY A 192 15.76 2.42 -30.09
CA GLY A 192 14.30 2.50 -30.11
C GLY A 192 13.65 2.41 -31.49
N ARG A 193 14.42 2.27 -32.58
CA ARG A 193 13.89 2.19 -33.95
C ARG A 193 14.00 0.77 -34.50
N ASN A 194 13.01 0.36 -35.29
CA ASN A 194 13.03 -0.94 -35.96
C ASN A 194 13.92 -0.87 -37.20
N VAL A 195 14.89 -1.79 -37.26
CA VAL A 195 15.96 -1.84 -38.26
C VAL A 195 16.24 -3.27 -38.71
N ILE A 196 16.96 -3.40 -39.83
CA ILE A 196 17.35 -4.68 -40.41
C ILE A 196 18.89 -4.72 -40.54
N PRO A 197 19.56 -5.83 -40.19
CA PRO A 197 21.02 -5.93 -40.28
C PRO A 197 21.49 -6.22 -41.72
N LEU A 198 22.08 -5.22 -42.37
CA LEU A 198 22.66 -5.32 -43.71
C LEU A 198 24.17 -5.63 -43.62
N ARG A 199 24.68 -6.56 -44.45
CA ARG A 199 26.13 -6.76 -44.56
C ARG A 199 26.79 -5.54 -45.19
N ALA A 200 27.89 -5.07 -44.61
CA ALA A 200 28.53 -3.80 -45.00
C ALA A 200 28.94 -3.73 -46.48
N GLU A 201 29.26 -4.87 -47.09
CA GLU A 201 29.60 -4.99 -48.53
C GLU A 201 28.45 -4.59 -49.47
N PHE A 202 27.19 -4.65 -49.01
CA PHE A 202 26.02 -4.24 -49.79
C PHE A 202 25.55 -2.82 -49.47
N LYS A 203 26.37 -2.00 -48.81
CA LYS A 203 26.06 -0.60 -48.52
C LYS A 203 25.64 0.15 -49.79
N GLY A 204 24.51 0.87 -49.70
CA GLY A 204 23.96 1.66 -50.82
C GLY A 204 23.11 0.87 -51.82
N ARG A 205 23.04 -0.47 -51.74
CA ARG A 205 22.12 -1.29 -52.56
C ARG A 205 20.66 -1.10 -52.14
N ILE A 206 20.43 -0.93 -50.84
CA ILE A 206 19.12 -0.58 -50.27
C ILE A 206 19.16 0.89 -49.89
N LYS A 207 18.21 1.67 -50.39
CA LYS A 207 18.03 3.06 -49.93
C LYS A 207 17.52 3.05 -48.49
N ALA A 208 18.38 3.41 -47.56
CA ALA A 208 18.11 3.32 -46.14
C ALA A 208 18.94 4.34 -45.34
N VAL A 209 18.48 4.62 -44.14
CA VAL A 209 19.22 5.39 -43.13
C VAL A 209 19.99 4.40 -42.25
N ILE A 210 21.28 4.67 -42.01
CA ILE A 210 22.11 3.84 -41.12
C ILE A 210 21.96 4.40 -39.70
N HIS A 211 21.54 3.54 -38.75
CA HIS A 211 21.35 3.94 -37.35
C HIS A 211 22.48 3.49 -36.44
N ASP A 212 23.12 2.38 -36.78
CA ASP A 212 24.17 1.79 -35.96
C ASP A 212 25.06 0.86 -36.81
N GLN A 213 26.22 0.51 -36.28
CA GLN A 213 27.19 -0.40 -36.90
C GLN A 213 27.75 -1.36 -35.85
N SER A 214 27.98 -2.62 -36.25
CA SER A 214 28.63 -3.60 -35.36
C SER A 214 30.07 -3.17 -35.00
N ALA A 215 30.59 -3.64 -33.86
CA ALA A 215 31.95 -3.33 -33.43
C ALA A 215 33.04 -3.73 -34.45
N SER A 216 32.80 -4.80 -35.22
CA SER A 216 33.69 -5.24 -36.31
C SER A 216 33.52 -4.45 -37.61
N GLY A 217 32.51 -3.58 -37.70
CA GLY A 217 32.14 -2.85 -38.90
C GLY A 217 31.41 -3.67 -39.97
N ALA A 218 31.30 -4.99 -39.79
CA ALA A 218 30.80 -5.91 -40.81
C ALA A 218 29.27 -5.84 -41.04
N THR A 219 28.50 -5.35 -40.08
CA THR A 219 27.04 -5.25 -40.15
C THR A 219 26.60 -3.82 -39.92
N LEU A 220 25.77 -3.31 -40.83
CA LEU A 220 25.13 -2.00 -40.75
C LEU A 220 23.66 -2.21 -40.37
N PHE A 221 23.20 -1.59 -39.30
CA PHE A 221 21.79 -1.62 -38.91
C PHE A 221 21.05 -0.50 -39.64
N ILE A 222 20.20 -0.88 -40.58
CA ILE A 222 19.58 0.07 -41.51
C ILE A 222 18.06 0.14 -41.34
N GLU A 223 17.52 1.35 -41.49
CA GLU A 223 16.10 1.62 -41.63
C GLU A 223 15.78 1.92 -43.10
N PRO A 224 15.09 1.02 -43.82
CA PRO A 224 14.70 1.28 -45.21
C PRO A 224 13.87 2.56 -45.34
N LEU A 225 14.14 3.38 -46.38
CA LEU A 225 13.40 4.64 -46.58
C LEU A 225 11.87 4.43 -46.64
N ALA A 226 11.42 3.27 -47.11
CA ALA A 226 10.01 2.92 -47.21
C ALA A 226 9.30 2.72 -45.85
N VAL A 227 10.03 2.70 -44.73
CA VAL A 227 9.46 2.58 -43.37
C VAL A 227 9.83 3.75 -42.46
N VAL A 228 10.66 4.70 -42.93
CA VAL A 228 11.12 5.85 -42.14
C VAL A 228 9.96 6.69 -41.62
N GLU A 229 8.97 6.95 -42.47
CA GLU A 229 7.79 7.73 -42.08
C GLU A 229 6.98 7.03 -40.99
N TRP A 230 6.81 5.70 -41.06
CA TRP A 230 6.07 4.96 -40.02
C TRP A 230 6.84 4.85 -38.71
N ASN A 231 8.16 4.65 -38.72
CA ASN A 231 8.96 4.69 -37.50
C ASN A 231 8.93 6.09 -36.86
N ASN A 232 9.03 7.16 -37.65
CA ASN A 232 8.88 8.53 -37.14
C ASN A 232 7.49 8.75 -36.54
N ARG A 233 6.43 8.36 -37.25
CA ARG A 233 5.06 8.48 -36.75
C ARG A 233 4.84 7.67 -35.47
N TYR A 234 5.37 6.45 -35.40
CA TYR A 234 5.30 5.62 -34.20
C TYR A 234 6.01 6.29 -33.02
N LYS A 235 7.19 6.88 -33.25
CA LYS A 235 7.93 7.63 -32.22
C LYS A 235 7.16 8.86 -31.73
N GLU A 236 6.50 9.59 -32.63
CA GLU A 236 5.62 10.72 -32.28
C GLU A 236 4.44 10.25 -31.42
N LEU A 237 3.84 9.12 -31.77
CA LEU A 237 2.73 8.53 -31.02
C LEU A 237 3.16 8.04 -29.63
N GLU A 238 4.34 7.43 -29.47
CA GLU A 238 4.89 7.08 -28.15
C GLU A 238 5.06 8.31 -27.25
N LEU A 239 5.51 9.44 -27.83
CA LEU A 239 5.62 10.69 -27.07
C LEU A 239 4.25 11.24 -26.70
N ALA A 240 3.30 11.21 -27.63
CA ALA A 240 1.92 11.65 -27.39
C ALA A 240 1.20 10.79 -26.35
N GLU A 241 1.42 9.47 -26.37
CA GLU A 241 0.94 8.51 -25.38
C GLU A 241 1.48 8.88 -24.01
N ARG A 242 2.80 9.04 -23.88
CA ARG A 242 3.44 9.40 -22.60
C ARG A 242 2.87 10.70 -22.01
N ASP A 243 2.67 11.72 -22.86
CA ASP A 243 2.14 13.00 -22.43
C ASP A 243 0.64 12.89 -22.04
N GLU A 244 -0.13 12.08 -22.75
CA GLU A 244 -1.54 11.83 -22.44
C GLU A 244 -1.72 11.00 -21.16
N VAL A 245 -0.90 9.95 -20.97
CA VAL A 245 -0.84 9.16 -19.74
C VAL A 245 -0.53 10.06 -18.56
N ARG A 246 0.51 10.91 -18.66
CA ARG A 246 0.86 11.86 -17.60
C ARG A 246 -0.28 12.82 -17.28
N ARG A 247 -1.00 13.31 -18.30
CA ARG A 247 -2.18 14.17 -18.12
C ARG A 247 -3.29 13.45 -17.34
N ILE A 248 -3.59 12.21 -17.71
CA ILE A 248 -4.61 11.37 -17.05
C ILE A 248 -4.22 11.11 -15.58
N LEU A 249 -2.96 10.74 -15.33
CA LEU A 249 -2.46 10.51 -13.97
C LEU A 249 -2.51 11.78 -13.13
N ALA A 250 -2.19 12.95 -13.71
CA ALA A 250 -2.30 14.24 -13.02
C ALA A 250 -3.76 14.57 -12.64
N GLU A 251 -4.71 14.27 -13.51
CA GLU A 251 -6.14 14.46 -13.25
C GLU A 251 -6.64 13.54 -12.12
N LEU A 252 -6.21 12.28 -12.12
CA LEU A 252 -6.55 11.32 -11.07
C LEU A 252 -5.85 11.65 -9.74
N SER A 253 -4.61 12.13 -9.78
CA SER A 253 -3.88 12.64 -8.60
C SER A 253 -4.58 13.86 -8.00
N SER A 254 -5.07 14.77 -8.85
CA SER A 254 -5.88 15.92 -8.40
C SER A 254 -7.16 15.47 -7.71
N ALA A 255 -7.80 14.40 -8.19
CA ALA A 255 -8.96 13.83 -7.53
C ALA A 255 -8.64 13.25 -6.14
N VAL A 256 -7.48 12.60 -5.99
CA VAL A 256 -6.98 12.15 -4.67
C VAL A 256 -6.76 13.35 -3.75
N ALA A 257 -6.15 14.43 -4.26
CA ALA A 257 -5.88 15.65 -3.50
C ALA A 257 -7.15 16.31 -2.95
N LEU A 258 -8.27 16.28 -3.70
CA LEU A 258 -9.57 16.80 -3.26
C LEU A 258 -10.11 16.08 -2.01
N HIS A 259 -9.74 14.82 -1.80
CA HIS A 259 -10.17 14.01 -0.66
C HIS A 259 -9.07 13.82 0.39
N ALA A 260 -7.99 14.59 0.32
CA ALA A 260 -6.79 14.33 1.10
C ALA A 260 -7.01 14.29 2.62
N ASP A 261 -7.74 15.26 3.19
CA ASP A 261 -8.01 15.28 4.63
C ASP A 261 -8.84 14.07 5.07
N THR A 262 -9.84 13.69 4.28
CA THR A 262 -10.64 12.49 4.52
C THR A 262 -9.80 11.21 4.46
N LEU A 263 -8.87 11.12 3.50
CA LEU A 263 -7.97 9.97 3.38
C LEU A 263 -6.97 9.88 4.54
N VAL A 264 -6.49 11.02 5.04
CA VAL A 264 -5.62 11.05 6.23
C VAL A 264 -6.36 10.56 7.47
N ILE A 265 -7.57 11.10 7.72
CA ILE A 265 -8.42 10.65 8.83
C ILE A 265 -8.74 9.16 8.70
N MET A 266 -9.04 8.68 7.49
CA MET A 266 -9.28 7.25 7.23
C MET A 266 -8.09 6.39 7.69
N ILE A 267 -6.85 6.78 7.35
CA ILE A 267 -5.65 6.04 7.76
C ILE A 267 -5.47 6.06 9.28
N GLU A 268 -5.71 7.20 9.93
CA GLU A 268 -5.62 7.31 11.39
C GLU A 268 -6.63 6.39 12.09
N VAL A 269 -7.88 6.38 11.61
CA VAL A 269 -8.94 5.51 12.13
C VAL A 269 -8.63 4.04 11.87
N MET A 270 -8.18 3.69 10.66
CA MET A 270 -7.77 2.32 10.34
C MET A 270 -6.62 1.86 11.24
N ALA A 271 -5.65 2.73 11.52
CA ALA A 271 -4.55 2.42 12.43
C ALA A 271 -5.03 2.23 13.88
N GLU A 272 -5.99 3.04 14.35
CA GLU A 272 -6.58 2.87 15.69
C GLU A 272 -7.36 1.55 15.83
N LEU A 273 -8.14 1.20 14.80
CA LEU A 273 -8.88 -0.06 14.76
C LEU A 273 -7.92 -1.27 14.69
N ASP A 274 -6.87 -1.19 13.88
CA ASP A 274 -5.86 -2.26 13.80
C ASP A 274 -5.10 -2.40 15.12
N VAL A 275 -4.80 -1.32 15.84
CA VAL A 275 -4.20 -1.41 17.19
C VAL A 275 -5.11 -2.17 18.17
N ALA A 276 -6.44 -2.07 18.04
CA ALA A 276 -7.35 -2.88 18.85
C ALA A 276 -7.24 -4.38 18.49
N LEU A 277 -7.14 -4.72 17.20
CA LEU A 277 -6.89 -6.10 16.75
C LEU A 277 -5.52 -6.63 17.19
N MET A 278 -4.48 -5.80 17.10
CA MET A 278 -3.14 -6.13 17.58
C MET A 278 -3.18 -6.49 19.07
N CYS A 279 -3.87 -5.68 19.88
CA CYS A 279 -4.05 -5.95 21.31
C CYS A 279 -4.86 -7.24 21.54
N ALA A 280 -5.89 -7.50 20.74
CA ALA A 280 -6.71 -8.70 20.86
C ALA A 280 -5.93 -9.98 20.51
N ARG A 281 -5.22 -10.00 19.38
CA ARG A 281 -4.32 -11.11 18.98
C ARG A 281 -3.23 -11.34 20.02
N TYR A 282 -2.62 -10.27 20.52
CA TYR A 282 -1.62 -10.37 21.57
C TYR A 282 -2.20 -10.90 22.90
N ALA A 283 -3.46 -10.54 23.21
CA ALA A 283 -4.15 -11.08 24.38
C ALA A 283 -4.49 -12.56 24.22
N GLU A 284 -4.83 -13.04 23.02
CA GLU A 284 -5.04 -14.47 22.73
C GLU A 284 -3.74 -15.26 22.91
N ASP A 285 -2.63 -14.79 22.34
CA ASP A 285 -1.32 -15.45 22.47
C ASP A 285 -0.81 -15.52 23.91
N LEU A 286 -1.20 -14.56 24.75
CA LEU A 286 -0.85 -14.53 26.17
C LEU A 286 -1.83 -15.30 27.07
N ASP A 287 -2.96 -15.77 26.54
CA ASP A 287 -4.13 -16.20 27.34
C ASP A 287 -4.51 -15.16 28.42
N ALA A 288 -4.51 -13.89 28.01
CA ALA A 288 -4.71 -12.75 28.88
C ALA A 288 -6.19 -12.53 29.23
N ASN A 289 -6.42 -11.94 30.39
CA ASN A 289 -7.75 -11.57 30.89
C ASN A 289 -7.87 -10.04 30.96
N GLU A 290 -9.06 -9.52 30.64
CA GLU A 290 -9.36 -8.10 30.81
C GLU A 290 -9.32 -7.74 32.32
N PRO A 291 -8.56 -6.72 32.74
CA PRO A 291 -8.50 -6.32 34.14
C PRO A 291 -9.74 -5.51 34.56
N GLU A 292 -10.19 -5.70 35.80
CA GLU A 292 -11.15 -4.79 36.42
C GLU A 292 -10.45 -3.50 36.85
N LEU A 293 -10.86 -2.36 36.27
CA LEU A 293 -10.29 -1.05 36.57
C LEU A 293 -11.13 -0.31 37.62
N VAL A 294 -10.59 -0.19 38.83
CA VAL A 294 -11.19 0.54 39.96
C VAL A 294 -10.49 1.88 40.21
N PRO A 295 -11.23 2.96 40.55
CA PRO A 295 -10.63 4.23 40.92
C PRO A 295 -9.89 4.11 42.26
N PHE A 296 -9.02 5.09 42.55
CA PHE A 296 -8.36 5.15 43.85
C PHE A 296 -9.41 5.41 44.93
N ALA A 297 -9.42 4.56 45.95
CA ALA A 297 -10.34 4.69 47.06
C ALA A 297 -9.86 5.80 48.00
N GLY A 298 -10.77 6.65 48.49
CA GLY A 298 -10.47 7.54 49.60
C GLY A 298 -10.15 6.72 50.84
N ARG A 299 -8.89 6.71 51.28
CA ARG A 299 -8.46 6.03 52.50
C ARG A 299 -7.98 7.02 53.55
N GLN A 300 -8.17 6.65 54.82
CA GLN A 300 -7.63 7.42 55.95
C GLN A 300 -6.13 7.14 56.10
N GLY A 301 -5.34 8.15 56.48
CA GLY A 301 -3.89 8.02 56.70
C GLY A 301 -3.02 8.35 55.47
N LYS A 302 -1.82 7.76 55.39
CA LYS A 302 -0.82 8.03 54.33
C LYS A 302 -0.96 7.15 53.08
N HIS A 303 -1.95 6.26 53.05
CA HIS A 303 -2.14 5.32 51.95
C HIS A 303 -2.73 6.04 50.71
N PRO A 304 -2.15 5.88 49.50
CA PRO A 304 -2.57 6.64 48.30
C PRO A 304 -3.94 6.24 47.71
N GLY A 305 -4.52 5.15 48.21
CA GLY A 305 -5.85 4.67 47.80
C GLY A 305 -5.83 3.67 46.65
N SER A 306 -4.65 3.33 46.13
CA SER A 306 -4.45 2.33 45.08
C SER A 306 -4.87 0.94 45.54
N THR A 307 -5.46 0.16 44.64
CA THR A 307 -5.78 -1.25 44.85
C THR A 307 -5.13 -2.06 43.74
N ILE A 308 -4.33 -3.07 44.10
CA ILE A 308 -3.71 -4.00 43.15
C ILE A 308 -3.99 -5.41 43.63
N ARG A 309 -4.72 -6.17 42.81
CA ARG A 309 -5.00 -7.58 43.00
C ARG A 309 -4.73 -8.30 41.70
N LEU A 310 -3.76 -9.20 41.71
CA LEU A 310 -3.36 -9.99 40.57
C LEU A 310 -3.43 -11.45 40.98
N TYR A 311 -4.31 -12.22 40.35
CA TYR A 311 -4.42 -13.65 40.59
C TYR A 311 -3.83 -14.41 39.41
N LYS A 312 -3.00 -15.41 39.69
CA LYS A 312 -2.26 -16.22 38.72
C LYS A 312 -1.52 -15.40 37.67
N ALA A 313 -0.98 -14.25 38.06
CA ALA A 313 -0.27 -13.35 37.15
C ALA A 313 1.05 -13.94 36.69
N ARG A 314 1.35 -13.71 35.41
CA ARG A 314 2.57 -14.17 34.73
C ARG A 314 3.31 -12.96 34.18
N HIS A 315 4.64 -13.07 34.12
CA HIS A 315 5.44 -12.03 33.48
C HIS A 315 5.31 -12.13 31.95
N PRO A 316 4.85 -11.09 31.24
CA PRO A 316 4.46 -11.17 29.82
C PRO A 316 5.63 -11.42 28.86
N LEU A 317 6.87 -11.22 29.31
CA LEU A 317 8.08 -11.50 28.52
C LEU A 317 8.68 -12.89 28.74
N LEU A 318 8.27 -13.59 29.80
CA LEU A 318 8.72 -14.95 30.05
C LEU A 318 7.94 -15.92 29.17
N ASP A 319 8.52 -17.11 28.97
CA ASP A 319 7.89 -18.17 28.20
C ASP A 319 6.59 -18.65 28.88
N PRO A 320 5.43 -18.57 28.20
CA PRO A 320 4.14 -18.96 28.75
C PRO A 320 4.06 -20.40 29.25
N GLU A 321 4.85 -21.33 28.69
CA GLU A 321 4.83 -22.74 29.07
C GLU A 321 5.59 -23.02 30.37
N SER A 322 6.59 -22.21 30.69
CA SER A 322 7.49 -22.43 31.84
C SER A 322 7.29 -21.42 32.97
N VAL A 323 6.63 -20.29 32.72
CA VAL A 323 6.40 -19.25 33.73
C VAL A 323 5.46 -19.73 34.85
N VAL A 324 5.93 -19.64 36.10
CA VAL A 324 5.11 -19.97 37.26
C VAL A 324 4.22 -18.77 37.62
N PRO A 325 2.89 -18.92 37.63
CA PRO A 325 1.98 -17.83 37.99
C PRO A 325 2.07 -17.50 39.49
N ILE A 326 1.90 -16.22 39.83
CA ILE A 326 1.89 -15.73 41.22
C ILE A 326 0.61 -14.97 41.56
N ASP A 327 0.23 -15.03 42.82
CA ASP A 327 -0.83 -14.18 43.38
C ASP A 327 -0.20 -12.98 44.09
N VAL A 328 -0.72 -11.79 43.83
CA VAL A 328 -0.33 -10.53 44.48
C VAL A 328 -1.60 -9.82 44.94
N ASP A 329 -1.84 -9.82 46.25
CA ASP A 329 -2.90 -9.03 46.88
C ASP A 329 -2.24 -8.05 47.87
N LEU A 330 -2.30 -6.76 47.54
CA LEU A 330 -1.83 -5.71 48.45
C LEU A 330 -3.00 -5.33 49.36
N ASP A 331 -2.90 -5.75 50.62
CA ASP A 331 -3.91 -5.48 51.64
C ASP A 331 -4.09 -3.98 51.92
N PRO A 332 -5.12 -3.58 52.70
CA PRO A 332 -5.40 -2.17 52.88
C PRO A 332 -4.32 -1.33 53.57
N GLU A 333 -3.40 -1.99 54.27
CA GLU A 333 -2.30 -1.37 55.01
C GLU A 333 -0.99 -1.36 54.17
N THR A 334 -0.93 -2.17 53.12
CA THR A 334 0.23 -2.35 52.25
C THR A 334 0.09 -1.55 50.96
N TYR A 335 1.04 -0.64 50.72
CA TYR A 335 1.18 0.07 49.45
C TYR A 335 2.63 0.07 48.98
N ALA A 336 2.81 0.08 47.66
CA ALA A 336 4.13 0.22 47.06
C ALA A 336 4.50 1.70 46.88
N LEU A 337 5.70 2.07 47.30
CA LEU A 337 6.37 3.30 46.85
C LEU A 337 7.04 2.98 45.51
N VAL A 338 6.56 3.61 44.43
CA VAL A 338 7.08 3.44 43.07
C VAL A 338 7.89 4.66 42.64
#